data_AF-A0A6A6E1E0-F1
#
_entry.id   AF-A0A6A6E1E0-F1
#
_cell.length_a   1.000
_cell.length_b   1.000
_cell.length_c   1.000
_cell.angle_alpha   90.00
_cell.angle_beta   90.00
_cell.angle_gamma   90.00
#
_symmetry.space_group_name_H-M   'P 1'
#
loop_
_entity.id
_entity.type
_entity.pdbx_description
1 polymer ?
#
loop_
_entity_poly.entity_id
_entity_poly.type
_entity_poly.pdbx_seq_one_letter_code
_entity_poly.pdbx_strand_id
1 'polypeptide(L)'
;MAIENKDLHDREIWAGVARFWYSKAVNKSPSVGRLYHHLAIPAQPNALQQLYYSCRSLTCMQRFKSACESILTSLDPFLVHATYLQTSPIDASFIKAHGILFLGKSLDLFSAPCSDYLG
;
A
#
# COMPACT_ATOMS: atom_id res chain seq x y z
N MET A 1 -9.10 9.19 14.61
CA MET A 1 -9.63 8.69 15.90
C MET A 1 -9.39 7.20 15.90
N ALA A 2 -8.43 6.74 16.70
CA ALA A 2 -8.07 5.33 16.83
C ALA A 2 -8.85 4.77 18.03
N ILE A 3 -9.79 3.87 17.77
CA ILE A 3 -10.43 3.05 18.80
C ILE A 3 -9.81 1.67 18.63
N GLU A 4 -8.89 1.33 19.52
CA GLU A 4 -8.29 0.00 19.57
C GLU A 4 -9.22 -0.98 20.31
N ASN A 5 -9.57 -2.07 19.61
CA ASN A 5 -9.99 -3.39 20.10
C ASN A 5 -11.40 -3.51 20.72
N LYS A 6 -12.27 -4.42 20.24
CA LYS A 6 -12.02 -5.88 20.34
C LYS A 6 -12.57 -6.77 19.21
N ASP A 7 -13.26 -6.26 18.19
CA ASP A 7 -13.80 -7.12 17.13
C ASP A 7 -13.10 -6.90 15.78
N LEU A 8 -12.42 -7.94 15.31
CA LEU A 8 -11.84 -7.98 13.95
C LEU A 8 -12.95 -7.79 12.90
N HIS A 9 -14.16 -8.26 13.19
CA HIS A 9 -15.32 -8.11 12.33
C HIS A 9 -15.75 -6.65 12.19
N ASP A 10 -15.85 -5.92 13.30
CA ASP A 10 -16.17 -4.48 13.28
C ASP A 10 -15.11 -3.70 12.50
N ARG A 11 -13.83 -4.03 12.71
CA ARG A 11 -12.73 -3.41 11.95
C ARG A 11 -12.90 -3.66 10.45
N GLU A 12 -13.27 -4.86 10.04
CA GLU A 12 -13.49 -5.19 8.65
C GLU A 12 -14.71 -4.47 8.06
N ILE A 13 -15.81 -4.36 8.80
CA ILE A 13 -16.99 -3.58 8.42
C ILE A 13 -16.61 -2.12 8.19
N TRP A 14 -15.96 -1.49 9.17
CA TRP A 14 -15.56 -0.08 9.06
C TRP A 14 -14.50 0.14 7.97
N ALA A 15 -13.58 -0.81 7.75
CA ALA A 15 -12.66 -0.78 6.63
C ALA A 15 -13.40 -0.88 5.28
N GLY A 16 -14.45 -1.70 5.19
CA GLY A 16 -15.34 -1.77 4.03
C GLY A 16 -16.06 -0.44 3.74
N VAL A 17 -16.67 0.15 4.76
CA VAL A 17 -17.35 1.46 4.67
C VAL A 17 -16.37 2.55 4.23
N ALA A 18 -15.18 2.59 4.83
CA ALA A 18 -14.13 3.54 4.47
C ALA A 18 -13.70 3.36 3.00
N ARG A 19 -13.42 2.13 2.57
CA ARG A 19 -13.05 1.83 1.17
C ARG A 19 -14.13 2.28 0.19
N PHE A 20 -15.40 2.04 0.50
CA PHE A 20 -16.52 2.46 -0.36
C PHE A 20 -16.55 3.99 -0.55
N TRP A 21 -16.50 4.75 0.54
CA TRP A 21 -16.58 6.21 0.48
C TRP A 21 -15.35 6.85 -0.15
N TYR A 22 -14.14 6.38 0.21
CA TYR A 22 -12.92 6.90 -0.40
C TYR A 22 -12.80 6.53 -1.88
N SER A 23 -13.29 5.36 -2.31
CA SER A 23 -13.32 5.01 -3.74
C SER A 23 -14.23 5.96 -4.52
N LYS A 24 -15.41 6.30 -3.98
CA LYS A 24 -16.28 7.32 -4.57
C LYS A 24 -15.63 8.70 -4.62
N ALA A 25 -14.92 9.09 -3.55
CA ALA A 25 -14.23 10.36 -3.49
C ALA A 25 -13.09 10.43 -4.54
N VAL A 26 -12.30 9.37 -4.67
CA VAL A 26 -11.23 9.27 -5.67
C VAL A 26 -11.79 9.36 -7.09
N ASN A 27 -12.92 8.69 -7.38
CA ASN A 27 -13.56 8.78 -8.70
C ASN A 27 -14.00 10.21 -9.06
N LYS A 28 -14.40 11.01 -8.07
CA LYS A 28 -14.77 12.42 -8.26
C LYS A 28 -13.58 13.37 -8.30
N SER A 29 -12.47 13.01 -7.66
CA SER A 29 -11.31 13.89 -7.47
C SER A 29 -10.00 13.11 -7.57
N PRO A 30 -9.67 12.55 -8.76
CA PRO A 30 -8.51 11.67 -8.94
C PRO A 30 -7.16 12.39 -8.80
N SER A 31 -7.17 13.72 -8.78
CA SER A 31 -5.99 14.57 -8.59
C SER A 31 -5.54 14.71 -7.12
N VAL A 32 -6.35 14.27 -6.16
CA VAL A 32 -6.13 14.50 -4.72
C VAL A 32 -5.44 13.31 -4.06
N GLY A 33 -4.14 13.44 -3.80
CA GLY A 33 -3.31 12.36 -3.24
C GLY A 33 -3.73 11.87 -1.85
N ARG A 34 -4.28 12.77 -1.01
CA ARG A 34 -4.75 12.43 0.35
C ARG A 34 -5.83 11.34 0.35
N LEU A 35 -6.69 11.31 -0.66
CA LEU A 35 -7.75 10.31 -0.76
C LEU A 35 -7.17 8.90 -0.97
N TYR A 36 -6.15 8.78 -1.81
CA TYR A 36 -5.43 7.53 -2.01
C TYR A 36 -4.67 7.09 -0.76
N HIS A 37 -4.06 8.03 -0.01
CA HIS A 37 -3.44 7.70 1.27
C HIS A 37 -4.44 7.09 2.26
N HIS A 38 -5.66 7.65 2.35
CA HIS A 38 -6.70 7.07 3.21
C HIS A 38 -7.27 5.74 2.69
N LEU A 39 -7.14 5.42 1.40
CA LEU A 39 -7.43 4.07 0.86
C LEU A 39 -6.34 3.06 1.19
N ALA A 40 -5.08 3.48 1.34
CA ALA A 40 -3.97 2.59 1.65
C ALA A 40 -4.09 1.99 3.07
N ILE A 41 -4.61 2.75 4.03
CA ILE A 41 -4.75 2.32 5.44
C ILE A 41 -5.65 1.08 5.59
N PRO A 42 -6.90 1.06 5.08
CA PRO A 42 -7.78 -0.11 5.16
C PRO A 42 -7.50 -1.18 4.08
N ALA A 43 -6.45 -1.04 3.27
CA ALA A 43 -6.16 -2.01 2.21
C ALA A 43 -5.58 -3.34 2.72
N GLN A 44 -5.13 -3.40 3.99
CA GLN A 44 -4.65 -4.64 4.59
C GLN A 44 -5.76 -5.72 4.63
N PRO A 45 -5.45 -6.99 4.30
CA PRO A 45 -4.10 -7.56 4.13
C PRO A 45 -3.52 -7.48 2.70
N ASN A 46 -4.15 -6.76 1.76
CA ASN A 46 -3.70 -6.71 0.36
C ASN A 46 -2.52 -5.73 0.16
N ALA A 47 -1.31 -6.26 0.27
CA ALA A 47 -0.07 -5.50 0.11
C ALA A 47 0.07 -4.84 -1.29
N LEU A 48 -0.43 -5.48 -2.35
CA LEU A 48 -0.39 -4.91 -3.71
C LEU A 48 -1.26 -3.65 -3.81
N GLN A 49 -2.49 -3.71 -3.27
CA GLN A 49 -3.38 -2.54 -3.22
C GLN A 49 -2.81 -1.44 -2.32
N GLN A 50 -2.24 -1.80 -1.18
CA GLN A 50 -1.60 -0.84 -0.28
C GLN A 50 -0.46 -0.11 -0.98
N LEU A 51 0.40 -0.84 -1.70
CA LEU A 51 1.49 -0.27 -2.49
C LEU A 51 0.95 0.65 -3.62
N TYR A 52 -0.06 0.21 -4.37
CA TYR A 52 -0.68 1.01 -5.42
C TYR A 52 -1.21 2.35 -4.88
N TYR A 53 -2.03 2.31 -3.82
CA TYR A 53 -2.60 3.52 -3.23
C TYR A 53 -1.54 4.44 -2.63
N SER A 54 -0.49 3.86 -2.06
CA SER A 54 0.68 4.57 -1.58
C SER A 54 1.37 5.35 -2.69
N CYS A 55 1.70 4.70 -3.81
CA CYS A 55 2.29 5.34 -4.98
C CYS A 55 1.39 6.43 -5.54
N ARG A 56 0.08 6.18 -5.69
CA ARG A 56 -0.89 7.18 -6.17
C ARG A 56 -0.93 8.42 -5.29
N SER A 57 -0.87 8.26 -3.97
CA SER A 57 -0.89 9.41 -3.04
C SER A 57 0.28 10.39 -3.24
N LEU A 58 1.39 9.91 -3.80
CA LEU A 58 2.62 10.66 -4.05
C LEU A 58 2.76 11.15 -5.49
N THR A 59 2.07 10.51 -6.45
CA THR A 59 2.15 10.85 -7.88
C THR A 59 0.97 11.68 -8.41
N CYS A 60 -0.12 11.79 -7.64
CA CYS A 60 -1.23 12.70 -7.97
C CYS A 60 -0.81 14.18 -8.05
N MET A 61 -1.57 14.99 -8.78
CA MET A 61 -1.27 16.43 -8.94
C MET A 61 -1.17 17.16 -7.60
N GLN A 62 -2.13 16.93 -6.70
CA GLN A 62 -2.08 17.40 -5.32
C GLN A 62 -1.47 16.31 -4.44
N ARG A 63 -0.13 16.27 -4.42
CA ARG A 63 0.66 15.28 -3.67
C ARG A 63 0.40 15.39 -2.16
N PHE A 64 0.32 14.26 -1.48
CA PHE A 64 0.22 14.22 -0.03
C PHE A 64 1.53 13.71 0.58
N LYS A 65 2.54 14.59 0.74
CA LYS A 65 3.89 14.20 1.19
C LYS A 65 3.93 13.56 2.58
N SER A 66 3.02 13.95 3.48
CA SER A 66 2.87 13.33 4.80
C SER A 66 2.52 11.84 4.73
N ALA A 67 2.02 11.37 3.58
CA ALA A 67 1.84 9.94 3.32
C ALA A 67 3.16 9.18 3.35
N CYS A 68 4.26 9.80 2.89
CA CYS A 68 5.54 9.11 2.68
C CYS A 68 6.02 8.43 3.97
N GLU A 69 6.07 9.16 5.08
CA GLU A 69 6.52 8.63 6.38
C GLU A 69 5.60 7.52 6.91
N SER A 70 4.28 7.70 6.80
CA SER A 70 3.32 6.68 7.22
C SER A 70 3.36 5.42 6.35
N ILE A 71 3.62 5.57 5.05
CA ILE A 71 3.73 4.48 4.08
C ILE A 71 4.99 3.68 4.34
N LEU A 72 6.14 4.35 4.52
CA LEU A 72 7.45 3.71 4.78
C LEU A 72 7.37 2.79 6.01
N THR A 73 6.81 3.27 7.12
CA THR A 73 6.62 2.48 8.34
C THR A 73 5.67 1.30 8.13
N SER A 74 4.65 1.45 7.27
CA SER A 74 3.70 0.38 6.98
C SER A 74 4.23 -0.68 6.01
N LEU A 75 5.16 -0.32 5.12
CA LEU A 75 5.76 -1.21 4.10
C LEU A 75 6.98 -1.98 4.61
N ASP A 76 7.72 -1.44 5.58
CA ASP A 76 8.92 -2.07 6.17
C ASP A 76 8.65 -3.52 6.66
N PRO A 77 7.53 -3.80 7.38
CA PRO A 77 7.20 -5.15 7.80
C PRO A 77 7.00 -6.13 6.64
N PHE A 78 6.46 -5.68 5.49
CA PHE A 78 6.26 -6.54 4.33
C PHE A 78 7.57 -6.90 3.62
N LEU A 79 8.59 -6.02 3.70
CA LEU A 79 9.90 -6.25 3.10
C LEU A 79 10.80 -7.10 3.99
N VAL A 80 10.67 -6.96 5.32
CA VAL A 80 11.46 -7.74 6.30
C VAL A 80 10.81 -9.09 6.60
N HIS A 81 9.49 -9.14 6.76
CA HIS A 81 8.74 -10.36 7.00
C HIS A 81 7.97 -10.64 5.73
N ALA A 82 8.43 -11.66 5.00
CA ALA A 82 7.80 -12.20 3.81
C ALA A 82 6.44 -12.86 4.14
N THR A 83 5.53 -12.11 4.73
CA THR A 83 4.15 -12.53 5.03
C THR A 83 3.31 -12.44 3.75
N TYR A 84 3.85 -12.98 2.65
CA TYR A 84 3.18 -13.14 1.36
C TYR A 84 2.40 -14.46 1.31
N LEU A 85 2.01 -15.02 2.46
CA LEU A 85 1.43 -16.36 2.56
C LEU A 85 0.19 -16.58 1.68
N GLN A 86 -0.39 -15.51 1.12
CA GLN A 86 -1.56 -15.52 0.24
C GLN A 86 -1.36 -14.76 -1.08
N THR A 87 -0.14 -14.37 -1.45
CA THR A 87 0.13 -13.57 -2.66
C THR A 87 0.76 -14.43 -3.76
N SER A 88 0.38 -14.21 -5.02
CA SER A 88 1.00 -14.88 -6.17
C SER A 88 2.51 -14.60 -6.20
N PRO A 89 3.35 -15.54 -6.68
CA PRO A 89 4.79 -15.30 -6.86
C PRO A 89 5.09 -14.04 -7.68
N ILE A 90 4.29 -13.77 -8.72
CA ILE A 90 4.45 -12.58 -9.57
C ILE A 90 4.18 -11.30 -8.76
N ASP A 91 3.13 -11.29 -7.95
CA ASP A 91 2.79 -10.14 -7.09
C ASP A 91 3.86 -9.94 -6.02
N ALA A 92 4.38 -11.02 -5.44
CA ALA A 92 5.46 -10.96 -4.45
C ALA A 92 6.73 -10.33 -5.06
N SER A 93 7.13 -10.76 -6.26
CA SER A 93 8.25 -10.17 -7.01
C SER A 93 8.01 -8.70 -7.33
N PHE A 94 6.81 -8.34 -7.80
CA PHE A 94 6.42 -6.96 -8.07
C PHE A 94 6.51 -6.07 -6.82
N ILE A 95 5.90 -6.51 -5.72
CA ILE A 95 5.88 -5.77 -4.44
C ILE A 95 7.30 -5.61 -3.90
N LYS A 96 8.11 -6.67 -3.95
CA LYS A 96 9.50 -6.64 -3.48
C LYS A 96 10.36 -5.67 -4.29
N ALA A 97 10.31 -5.74 -5.61
CA ALA A 97 11.04 -4.84 -6.50
C ALA A 97 10.66 -3.37 -6.24
N HIS A 98 9.36 -3.07 -6.13
CA HIS A 98 8.89 -1.72 -5.87
C HIS A 98 9.20 -1.24 -4.45
N GLY A 99 9.14 -2.12 -3.45
CA GLY A 99 9.51 -1.77 -2.08
C GLY A 99 10.99 -1.41 -1.94
N ILE A 100 11.88 -2.12 -2.64
CA ILE A 100 13.31 -1.78 -2.74
C ILE A 100 13.49 -0.37 -3.32
N LEU A 101 12.84 -0.07 -4.45
CA LEU A 101 12.91 1.25 -5.07
C LEU A 101 12.31 2.35 -4.20
N PHE A 102 11.21 2.05 -3.51
CA PHE A 102 10.46 3.01 -2.70
C PHE A 102 11.20 3.37 -1.40
N LEU A 103 11.80 2.38 -0.73
CA LEU A 103 12.62 2.62 0.47
C LEU A 103 14.01 3.15 0.14
N GLY A 104 14.51 2.93 -1.09
CA GLY A 104 15.89 3.24 -1.47
C GLY A 104 16.93 2.41 -0.70
N LYS A 105 16.52 1.26 -0.14
CA LYS A 105 17.37 0.34 0.63
C LYS A 105 17.61 -0.93 -0.17
N SER A 106 18.77 -1.56 0.01
CA SER A 106 19.12 -2.85 -0.61
C SER A 106 18.95 -2.87 -2.14
N LEU A 107 19.38 -1.79 -2.81
CA LEU A 107 19.27 -1.63 -4.27
C LEU A 107 20.03 -2.73 -5.04
N ASP A 108 21.04 -3.34 -4.43
CA ASP A 108 21.76 -4.51 -4.91
C ASP A 108 20.85 -5.74 -5.10
N LEU A 109 19.78 -5.84 -4.30
CA LEU A 109 18.79 -6.93 -4.38
C LEU A 109 17.66 -6.65 -5.37
N PHE A 110 17.67 -5.52 -6.08
CA PHE A 110 16.58 -5.14 -7.00
C PHE A 110 16.50 -6.03 -8.25
N SER A 111 17.65 -6.48 -8.75
CA SER A 111 17.75 -7.20 -10.04
C SER A 111 16.97 -8.51 -10.05
N ALA A 112 17.06 -9.31 -8.98
CA ALA A 112 16.39 -10.60 -8.86
C ALA A 112 14.85 -10.51 -8.95
N PRO A 113 14.14 -9.78 -8.05
CA PRO A 113 12.68 -9.68 -8.12
C PRO A 113 12.19 -8.96 -9.38
N CYS A 114 13.00 -8.08 -9.97
CA CYS A 114 12.68 -7.44 -11.26
C CYS A 114 12.68 -8.47 -12.40
N SER A 115 13.70 -9.33 -12.46
CA SER A 115 13.77 -10.42 -13.45
C SER A 115 12.61 -11.40 -13.28
N ASP A 116 12.34 -11.84 -12.06
CA ASP A 116 11.26 -12.79 -11.76
C ASP A 116 9.87 -12.25 -12.16
N TYR A 117 9.68 -10.93 -12.10
CA TYR A 117 8.44 -10.29 -12.52
C TYR A 117 8.30 -10.19 -14.05
N LEU A 118 9.41 -9.94 -14.75
CA LEU A 118 9.40 -9.68 -16.20
C LEU A 118 9.37 -10.96 -17.05
N GLY A 119 9.81 -12.11 -16.50
CA GLY A 119 9.88 -13.39 -17.21
C GLY A 119 11.18 -13.59 -17.97
#